data_AF-A0A519RYX9-F1
#
_entry.id   AF-A0A519RYX9-F1
#
_cell.length_a   1.000
_cell.length_b   1.000
_cell.length_c   1.000
_cell.angle_alpha   90.00
_cell.angle_beta   90.00
_cell.angle_gamma   90.00
#
_symmetry.space_group_name_H-M   'P 1'
#
loop_
_entity.id
_entity.type
_entity.pdbx_description
1 polymer ?
#
loop_
_entity_poly.entity_id
_entity_poly.type
_entity_poly.pdbx_seq_one_letter_code
_entity_poly.pdbx_strand_id
1 'polypeptide(L)'
;MKQISSNALGIRLVLIPFIFFLCFGASLLKVYGQTKLISSLNEKIIEINVDKNLGSFTEFQKFGDGLTGVSILALGEETHGIKEFMDFRGTLIRHLVTDLGYKNIILEADFSGCHYLNKYVQGGKIDKYQALLSAAYGIWNTQEFLNTIEWLRSYNLKQDPSNRVAIYGADMQKTVPAAYLSTGVMKLQKPITSKAKEGLKALLNSYNNTSNEDRRNLIQLQNEIEAEISLYPDTSIIAQDFQTVIQSIEWLNADNWYKKEIVRDKYMATNVEWIYEREPNKKIIFLAHNLHISKNPVYNDIERAGNFLRKKFMEKYYALGFSFYTGKFSAYDEREKRMNVFEMSGMEKTNSSEFLLSKTKYSNFVLDFKNAAKNPEPATPSASAPEKKETVAAPKKSVFEATP
;
A
#
# COMPACT_ATOMS: atom_id res chain seq x y z
N MET A 1 48.86 46.42 -45.14
CA MET A 1 50.20 45.78 -45.26
C MET A 1 50.85 45.77 -43.88
N LYS A 2 51.28 44.58 -43.41
CA LYS A 2 52.22 44.27 -42.30
C LYS A 2 51.83 44.73 -40.88
N GLN A 3 52.04 43.99 -39.78
CA GLN A 3 52.42 42.59 -39.52
C GLN A 3 52.17 42.33 -38.01
N ILE A 4 52.02 41.06 -37.68
CA ILE A 4 51.61 40.44 -36.40
C ILE A 4 52.62 40.66 -35.25
N SER A 5 52.14 40.72 -34.00
CA SER A 5 52.79 39.98 -32.91
C SER A 5 51.77 39.35 -31.96
N SER A 6 51.99 38.08 -31.71
CA SER A 6 51.21 37.12 -30.93
C SER A 6 51.48 37.28 -29.44
N ASN A 7 50.45 37.12 -28.59
CA ASN A 7 50.51 36.41 -27.31
C ASN A 7 49.14 36.40 -26.61
N ALA A 8 48.30 35.41 -26.94
CA ALA A 8 47.14 35.05 -26.12
C ALA A 8 46.71 33.59 -26.41
N LEU A 9 47.68 32.67 -26.44
CA LEU A 9 47.42 31.22 -26.51
C LEU A 9 47.95 30.59 -25.22
N GLY A 10 47.20 30.73 -24.13
CA GLY A 10 47.73 30.31 -22.82
C GLY A 10 46.74 30.01 -21.71
N ILE A 11 45.41 29.95 -21.95
CA ILE A 11 44.45 29.59 -20.88
C ILE A 11 43.29 28.67 -21.37
N ARG A 12 43.17 28.33 -22.66
CA ARG A 12 42.00 27.56 -23.16
C ARG A 12 42.16 26.03 -23.25
N LEU A 13 43.28 25.45 -22.84
CA LEU A 13 43.50 23.98 -22.94
C LEU A 13 43.59 23.20 -21.62
N VAL A 14 43.48 23.85 -20.46
CA VAL A 14 43.57 23.17 -19.14
C VAL A 14 42.19 22.91 -18.52
N LEU A 15 41.13 23.57 -18.99
CA LEU A 15 39.76 23.38 -18.47
C LEU A 15 39.04 22.13 -19.02
N ILE A 16 39.33 21.71 -20.26
CA ILE A 16 38.68 20.54 -20.89
C ILE A 16 39.11 19.22 -20.23
N PRO A 17 40.41 18.94 -19.94
CA PRO A 17 40.79 17.73 -19.22
C PRO A 17 40.28 17.73 -17.77
N PHE A 18 40.20 18.89 -17.12
CA PHE A 18 39.74 18.99 -15.72
C PHE A 18 38.24 18.73 -15.57
N ILE A 19 37.41 19.22 -16.51
CA ILE A 19 35.98 18.92 -16.55
C ILE A 19 35.75 17.44 -16.91
N PHE A 20 36.55 16.87 -17.83
CA PHE A 20 36.51 15.43 -18.11
C PHE A 20 36.88 14.60 -16.88
N PHE A 21 37.91 14.98 -16.12
CA PHE A 21 38.32 14.28 -14.90
C PHE A 21 37.30 14.42 -13.76
N LEU A 22 36.61 15.56 -13.64
CA LEU A 22 35.55 15.79 -12.65
C LEU A 22 34.28 14.98 -12.98
N CYS A 23 33.86 14.94 -14.26
CA CYS A 23 32.72 14.13 -14.70
C CYS A 23 33.03 12.62 -14.65
N PHE A 24 34.24 12.21 -15.00
CA PHE A 24 34.70 10.83 -14.88
C PHE A 24 34.88 10.42 -13.41
N GLY A 25 35.40 11.31 -12.57
CA GLY A 25 35.52 11.11 -11.12
C GLY A 25 34.15 10.99 -10.43
N ALA A 26 33.17 11.83 -10.78
CA ALA A 26 31.82 11.75 -10.24
C ALA A 26 31.08 10.47 -10.68
N SER A 27 31.28 10.02 -11.92
CA SER A 27 30.71 8.76 -12.40
C SER A 27 31.39 7.54 -11.76
N LEU A 28 32.72 7.54 -11.60
CA LEU A 28 33.45 6.50 -10.87
C LEU A 28 33.04 6.44 -9.38
N LEU A 29 32.93 7.58 -8.70
CA LEU A 29 32.46 7.66 -7.30
C LEU A 29 31.04 7.11 -7.16
N LYS A 30 30.17 7.40 -8.12
CA LYS A 30 28.79 6.90 -8.17
C LYS A 30 28.75 5.39 -8.36
N VAL A 31 29.50 4.85 -9.32
CA VAL A 31 29.62 3.40 -9.54
C VAL A 31 30.21 2.70 -8.32
N TYR A 32 31.27 3.24 -7.73
CA TYR A 32 31.88 2.71 -6.51
C TYR A 32 30.90 2.71 -5.32
N GLY A 33 30.15 3.80 -5.14
CA GLY A 33 29.11 3.91 -4.11
C GLY A 33 28.00 2.88 -4.30
N GLN A 34 27.56 2.65 -5.54
CA GLN A 34 26.56 1.61 -5.86
C GLN A 34 27.10 0.21 -5.56
N THR A 35 28.33 -0.11 -5.96
CA THR A 35 28.96 -1.40 -5.67
C THR A 35 29.06 -1.65 -4.16
N LYS A 36 29.48 -0.66 -3.38
CA LYS A 36 29.53 -0.77 -1.91
C LYS A 36 28.16 -0.99 -1.30
N LEU A 37 27.14 -0.26 -1.77
CA LEU A 37 25.75 -0.44 -1.32
C LEU A 37 25.24 -1.85 -1.64
N ILE A 38 25.44 -2.34 -2.86
CA ILE A 38 25.02 -3.69 -3.28
C ILE A 38 25.71 -4.75 -2.43
N SER A 39 27.00 -4.61 -2.14
CA SER A 39 27.73 -5.52 -1.24
C SER A 39 27.11 -5.54 0.16
N SER A 40 26.82 -4.37 0.73
CA SER A 40 26.18 -4.29 2.05
C SER A 40 24.76 -4.86 2.06
N LEU A 41 23.99 -4.67 0.97
CA LEU A 41 22.67 -5.27 0.81
C LEU A 41 22.78 -6.81 0.76
N ASN A 42 23.77 -7.36 0.04
CA ASN A 42 23.99 -8.80 -0.07
C ASN A 42 24.25 -9.50 1.27
N GLU A 43 24.71 -8.78 2.29
CA GLU A 43 24.90 -9.31 3.65
C GLU A 43 23.61 -9.27 4.50
N LYS A 44 22.63 -8.44 4.12
CA LYS A 44 21.45 -8.11 4.92
C LYS A 44 20.14 -8.69 4.37
N ILE A 45 20.11 -9.07 3.11
CA ILE A 45 18.92 -9.65 2.47
C ILE A 45 18.70 -11.12 2.87
N ILE A 46 17.43 -11.49 3.00
CA ILE A 46 16.98 -12.86 3.29
C ILE A 46 16.38 -13.43 2.01
N GLU A 47 16.99 -14.48 1.46
CA GLU A 47 16.47 -15.14 0.25
C GLU A 47 15.03 -15.63 0.45
N ILE A 48 14.21 -15.46 -0.59
CA ILE A 48 12.90 -16.11 -0.70
C ILE A 48 13.02 -17.17 -1.79
N ASN A 49 12.98 -18.44 -1.41
CA ASN A 49 12.94 -19.54 -2.38
C ASN A 49 11.49 -19.91 -2.71
N VAL A 50 10.95 -19.32 -3.78
CA VAL A 50 9.57 -19.54 -4.25
C VAL A 50 9.36 -20.86 -4.98
N ASP A 51 10.43 -21.52 -5.45
CA ASP A 51 10.36 -22.77 -6.23
C ASP A 51 10.06 -24.01 -5.38
N LYS A 52 10.24 -23.93 -4.06
CA LYS A 52 9.95 -25.04 -3.12
C LYS A 52 8.58 -24.90 -2.50
N ASN A 53 7.54 -25.12 -3.30
CA ASN A 53 6.14 -25.09 -2.89
C ASN A 53 5.74 -23.78 -2.18
N LEU A 54 4.81 -23.04 -2.76
CA LEU A 54 4.08 -21.92 -2.13
C LEU A 54 3.40 -22.29 -0.77
N GLY A 55 3.62 -23.50 -0.24
CA GLY A 55 3.22 -23.94 1.09
C GLY A 55 4.21 -23.61 2.22
N SER A 56 5.46 -23.22 1.95
CA SER A 56 6.41 -22.88 3.03
C SER A 56 7.43 -21.81 2.65
N PHE A 57 7.49 -20.72 3.42
CA PHE A 57 8.63 -19.82 3.45
C PHE A 57 9.60 -20.34 4.52
N THR A 58 10.54 -21.21 4.12
CA THR A 58 11.46 -21.90 5.04
C THR A 58 12.30 -20.95 5.89
N GLU A 59 12.59 -19.76 5.36
CA GLU A 59 13.34 -18.70 6.01
C GLU A 59 12.44 -17.76 6.83
N PHE A 60 11.12 -18.04 6.95
CA PHE A 60 10.18 -17.18 7.65
C PHE A 60 10.65 -16.85 9.06
N GLN A 61 11.26 -17.80 9.79
CA GLN A 61 11.78 -17.53 11.14
C GLN A 61 12.78 -16.37 11.18
N LYS A 62 13.69 -16.27 10.18
CA LYS A 62 14.68 -15.19 10.09
C LYS A 62 14.02 -13.80 9.93
N PHE A 63 12.84 -13.76 9.32
CA PHE A 63 12.04 -12.56 9.15
C PHE A 63 11.05 -12.34 10.31
N GLY A 64 10.45 -13.42 10.80
CA GLY A 64 9.36 -13.45 11.77
C GLY A 64 9.75 -12.91 13.14
N ASP A 65 11.02 -13.07 13.54
CA ASP A 65 11.55 -12.46 14.77
C ASP A 65 11.37 -10.94 14.77
N GLY A 66 11.55 -10.30 13.61
CA GLY A 66 11.34 -8.87 13.40
C GLY A 66 9.88 -8.41 13.55
N LEU A 67 8.93 -9.35 13.51
CA LEU A 67 7.50 -9.10 13.67
C LEU A 67 7.02 -9.22 15.14
N THR A 68 7.94 -9.49 16.08
CA THR A 68 7.62 -9.54 17.51
C THR A 68 7.03 -8.20 17.98
N GLY A 69 5.88 -8.24 18.63
CA GLY A 69 5.18 -7.04 19.12
C GLY A 69 4.40 -6.26 18.04
N VAL A 70 4.43 -6.71 16.78
CA VAL A 70 3.61 -6.13 15.71
C VAL A 70 2.17 -6.59 15.88
N SER A 71 1.25 -5.63 15.88
CA SER A 71 -0.19 -5.86 15.94
C SER A 71 -0.83 -5.71 14.56
N ILE A 72 -0.39 -4.73 13.78
CA ILE A 72 -0.90 -4.50 12.43
C ILE A 72 0.27 -4.69 11.46
N LEU A 73 0.23 -5.78 10.71
CA LEU A 73 1.17 -6.07 9.64
C LEU A 73 0.49 -5.77 8.30
N ALA A 74 0.87 -4.66 7.68
CA ALA A 74 0.40 -4.27 6.37
C ALA A 74 1.26 -4.90 5.27
N LEU A 75 0.63 -5.57 4.31
CA LEU A 75 1.26 -6.25 3.18
C LEU A 75 0.95 -5.50 1.89
N GLY A 76 1.98 -4.95 1.28
CA GLY A 76 1.91 -4.10 0.10
C GLY A 76 1.88 -4.88 -1.21
N GLU A 77 1.69 -4.15 -2.30
CA GLU A 77 1.94 -4.59 -3.67
C GLU A 77 2.23 -3.36 -4.52
N GLU A 78 3.22 -3.43 -5.41
CA GLU A 78 3.56 -2.31 -6.31
C GLU A 78 2.58 -2.16 -7.47
N THR A 79 1.88 -3.25 -7.79
CA THR A 79 0.78 -3.29 -8.76
C THR A 79 -0.13 -4.47 -8.38
N HIS A 80 -1.43 -4.32 -8.65
CA HIS A 80 -2.44 -5.33 -8.27
C HIS A 80 -2.40 -6.60 -9.13
N GLY A 81 -1.72 -6.59 -10.29
CA GLY A 81 -1.80 -7.67 -11.27
C GLY A 81 -0.57 -8.54 -11.40
N ILE A 82 0.23 -8.68 -10.34
CA ILE A 82 1.38 -9.61 -10.30
C ILE A 82 0.99 -10.87 -9.54
N LYS A 83 1.06 -12.01 -10.22
CA LYS A 83 0.74 -13.34 -9.68
C LYS A 83 1.60 -13.66 -8.45
N GLU A 84 2.90 -13.45 -8.57
CA GLU A 84 3.91 -13.78 -7.58
C GLU A 84 3.70 -13.01 -6.26
N PHE A 85 3.23 -11.76 -6.33
CA PHE A 85 2.89 -10.98 -5.14
C PHE A 85 1.70 -11.58 -4.40
N MET A 86 0.66 -11.98 -5.13
CA MET A 86 -0.53 -12.58 -4.54
C MET A 86 -0.23 -13.97 -3.94
N ASP A 87 0.56 -14.79 -4.64
CA ASP A 87 1.00 -16.10 -4.15
C ASP A 87 1.88 -15.99 -2.91
N PHE A 88 2.82 -15.03 -2.89
CA PHE A 88 3.67 -14.80 -1.72
C PHE A 88 2.88 -14.26 -0.53
N ARG A 89 1.97 -13.30 -0.74
CA ARG A 89 1.02 -12.83 0.30
C ARG A 89 0.23 -14.00 0.87
N GLY A 90 -0.27 -14.91 0.03
CA GLY A 90 -0.95 -16.13 0.47
C GLY A 90 -0.08 -17.02 1.34
N THR A 91 1.19 -17.24 0.94
CA THR A 91 2.18 -18.00 1.73
C THR A 91 2.44 -17.34 3.08
N LEU A 92 2.63 -16.02 3.09
CA LEU A 92 2.88 -15.26 4.31
C LEU A 92 1.67 -15.28 5.24
N ILE A 93 0.45 -15.10 4.73
CA ILE A 93 -0.79 -15.21 5.51
C ILE A 93 -0.86 -16.56 6.23
N ARG A 94 -0.49 -17.67 5.57
CA ARG A 94 -0.47 -18.99 6.21
C ARG A 94 0.41 -18.99 7.46
N HIS A 95 1.66 -18.57 7.34
CA HIS A 95 2.59 -18.47 8.46
C HIS A 95 2.13 -17.50 9.56
N LEU A 96 1.62 -16.33 9.17
CA LEU A 96 1.10 -15.34 10.12
C LEU A 96 -0.07 -15.91 10.94
N VAL A 97 -0.95 -16.66 10.30
CA VAL A 97 -2.11 -17.29 10.95
C VAL A 97 -1.69 -18.48 11.81
N THR A 98 -0.86 -19.39 11.30
CA THR A 98 -0.50 -20.64 11.99
C THR A 98 0.53 -20.43 13.08
N ASP A 99 1.55 -19.60 12.83
CA ASP A 99 2.75 -19.56 13.65
C ASP A 99 2.75 -18.30 14.54
N LEU A 100 2.19 -17.19 14.06
CA LEU A 100 2.15 -15.92 14.80
C LEU A 100 0.76 -15.55 15.32
N GLY A 101 -0.27 -16.35 15.07
CA GLY A 101 -1.60 -16.17 15.65
C GLY A 101 -2.36 -14.92 15.20
N TYR A 102 -2.09 -14.43 13.99
CA TYR A 102 -2.93 -13.40 13.35
C TYR A 102 -4.33 -13.96 13.07
N LYS A 103 -5.38 -13.20 13.40
CA LYS A 103 -6.77 -13.64 13.29
C LYS A 103 -7.69 -12.71 12.51
N ASN A 104 -7.21 -11.52 12.15
CA ASN A 104 -8.02 -10.55 11.43
C ASN A 104 -7.32 -10.18 10.13
N ILE A 105 -7.97 -10.42 9.00
CA ILE A 105 -7.46 -10.04 7.67
C ILE A 105 -8.34 -8.91 7.16
N ILE A 106 -7.72 -7.79 6.86
CA ILE A 106 -8.39 -6.60 6.33
C ILE A 106 -7.88 -6.36 4.92
N LEU A 107 -8.80 -6.15 4.00
CA LEU A 107 -8.52 -5.93 2.59
C LEU A 107 -8.77 -4.46 2.22
N GLU A 108 -7.99 -3.93 1.28
CA GLU A 108 -8.37 -2.79 0.43
C GLU A 108 -9.55 -3.20 -0.45
N ALA A 109 -10.72 -3.30 0.18
CA ALA A 109 -11.97 -3.82 -0.36
C ALA A 109 -13.14 -3.18 0.39
N ASP A 110 -14.31 -3.15 -0.23
CA ASP A 110 -15.51 -2.64 0.43
C ASP A 110 -15.79 -3.42 1.72
N PHE A 111 -16.04 -2.68 2.80
CA PHE A 111 -16.27 -3.24 4.13
C PHE A 111 -17.40 -4.28 4.13
N SER A 112 -18.55 -3.92 3.56
CA SER A 112 -19.78 -4.74 3.58
C SER A 112 -19.73 -5.85 2.53
N GLY A 113 -19.08 -5.61 1.39
CA GLY A 113 -18.78 -6.61 0.39
C GLY A 113 -17.96 -7.77 0.96
N CYS A 114 -16.99 -7.47 1.82
CA CYS A 114 -16.19 -8.48 2.52
C CYS A 114 -16.99 -9.33 3.51
N HIS A 115 -18.24 -8.97 3.86
CA HIS A 115 -19.09 -9.81 4.72
C HIS A 115 -19.39 -11.16 4.07
N TYR A 116 -19.52 -11.19 2.74
CA TYR A 116 -19.77 -12.41 1.98
C TYR A 116 -18.54 -13.31 1.96
N LEU A 117 -17.35 -12.70 1.82
CA LEU A 117 -16.08 -13.39 1.91
C LEU A 117 -15.83 -13.93 3.33
N ASN A 118 -16.13 -13.13 4.35
CA ASN A 118 -16.07 -13.58 5.74
C ASN A 118 -17.04 -14.74 5.99
N LYS A 119 -18.30 -14.61 5.59
CA LYS A 119 -19.31 -15.67 5.69
C LYS A 119 -18.85 -16.95 5.01
N TYR A 120 -18.19 -16.85 3.86
CA TYR A 120 -17.58 -18.00 3.20
C TYR A 120 -16.47 -18.62 4.05
N VAL A 121 -15.49 -17.87 4.55
CA VAL A 121 -14.42 -18.48 5.36
C VAL A 121 -14.90 -18.99 6.73
N GLN A 122 -16.03 -18.49 7.24
CA GLN A 122 -16.65 -19.00 8.47
C GLN A 122 -17.43 -20.32 8.28
N GLY A 123 -17.54 -20.84 7.04
CA GLY A 123 -18.26 -22.08 6.76
C GLY A 123 -19.70 -21.88 6.25
N GLY A 124 -20.12 -20.64 5.99
CA GLY A 124 -21.44 -20.34 5.45
C GLY A 124 -21.70 -21.00 4.09
N LYS A 125 -23.00 -21.23 3.80
CA LYS A 125 -23.48 -21.76 2.51
C LYS A 125 -23.61 -20.63 1.49
N ILE A 126 -22.49 -20.28 0.87
CA ILE A 126 -22.39 -19.31 -0.22
C ILE A 126 -21.38 -19.85 -1.23
N ASP A 127 -21.63 -19.62 -2.52
CA ASP A 127 -20.68 -19.98 -3.57
C ASP A 127 -19.37 -19.16 -3.44
N LYS A 128 -18.24 -19.80 -3.74
CA LYS A 128 -16.92 -19.19 -3.55
C LYS A 128 -16.68 -18.02 -4.51
N TYR A 129 -17.17 -18.11 -5.75
CA TYR A 129 -17.05 -17.03 -6.72
C TYR A 129 -17.97 -15.88 -6.37
N GLN A 130 -19.19 -16.18 -5.90
CA GLN A 130 -20.08 -15.13 -5.37
C GLN A 130 -19.44 -14.39 -4.18
N ALA A 131 -18.84 -15.12 -3.25
CA ALA A 131 -18.15 -14.53 -2.10
C ALA A 131 -16.98 -13.64 -2.52
N LEU A 132 -16.18 -14.09 -3.49
CA LEU A 132 -15.04 -13.35 -4.04
C LEU A 132 -15.48 -12.05 -4.74
N LEU A 133 -16.43 -12.16 -5.67
CA LEU A 133 -16.96 -11.03 -6.45
C LEU A 133 -17.62 -9.96 -5.58
N SER A 134 -18.12 -10.35 -4.41
CA SER A 134 -18.79 -9.43 -3.48
C SER A 134 -17.82 -8.45 -2.80
N ALA A 135 -16.52 -8.73 -2.72
CA ALA A 135 -15.51 -7.84 -2.14
C ALA A 135 -15.25 -6.54 -2.95
N ALA A 136 -16.12 -6.25 -3.91
CA ALA A 136 -16.33 -4.97 -4.63
C ALA A 136 -15.15 -4.37 -5.42
N TYR A 137 -13.97 -5.00 -5.47
CA TYR A 137 -12.91 -4.60 -6.40
C TYR A 137 -12.40 -5.79 -7.22
N GLY A 138 -12.28 -5.56 -8.53
CA GLY A 138 -11.78 -6.55 -9.48
C GLY A 138 -10.35 -7.01 -9.22
N ILE A 139 -9.57 -6.26 -8.43
CA ILE A 139 -8.18 -6.58 -8.08
C ILE A 139 -8.05 -7.88 -7.28
N TRP A 140 -9.09 -8.27 -6.54
CA TRP A 140 -9.12 -9.50 -5.75
C TRP A 140 -9.66 -10.71 -6.53
N ASN A 141 -10.17 -10.51 -7.76
CA ASN A 141 -10.80 -11.57 -8.55
C ASN A 141 -9.77 -12.41 -9.31
N THR A 142 -8.87 -13.05 -8.56
CA THR A 142 -7.78 -13.88 -9.10
C THR A 142 -7.83 -15.30 -8.52
N GLN A 143 -7.26 -16.26 -9.26
CA GLN A 143 -7.18 -17.63 -8.78
C GLN A 143 -6.23 -17.75 -7.58
N GLU A 144 -5.17 -16.95 -7.57
CA GLU A 144 -4.18 -16.85 -6.50
C GLU A 144 -4.82 -16.43 -5.18
N PHE A 145 -5.65 -15.39 -5.20
CA PHE A 145 -6.34 -14.94 -4.00
C PHE A 145 -7.40 -15.96 -3.57
N LEU A 146 -8.16 -16.53 -4.52
CA LEU A 146 -9.12 -17.59 -4.22
C LEU A 146 -8.47 -18.81 -3.54
N ASN A 147 -7.26 -19.21 -3.95
CA ASN A 147 -6.51 -20.29 -3.29
C ASN A 147 -6.25 -19.98 -1.80
N THR A 148 -5.95 -18.72 -1.48
CA THR A 148 -5.76 -18.25 -0.09
C THR A 148 -7.07 -18.30 0.69
N ILE A 149 -8.18 -17.89 0.08
CA ILE A 149 -9.52 -17.92 0.67
C ILE A 149 -10.00 -19.36 0.93
N GLU A 150 -9.79 -20.28 -0.01
CA GLU A 150 -10.14 -21.70 0.17
C GLU A 150 -9.29 -22.36 1.26
N TRP A 151 -8.01 -22.00 1.36
CA TRP A 151 -7.16 -22.42 2.47
C TRP A 151 -7.66 -21.88 3.82
N LEU A 152 -8.00 -20.58 3.91
CA LEU A 152 -8.53 -19.96 5.13
C LEU A 152 -9.83 -20.63 5.58
N ARG A 153 -10.75 -20.90 4.64
CA ARG A 153 -11.98 -21.66 4.94
C ARG A 153 -11.65 -23.04 5.52
N SER A 154 -10.73 -23.76 4.88
CA SER A 154 -10.29 -25.09 5.33
C SER A 154 -9.62 -25.06 6.71
N TYR A 155 -8.84 -24.02 7.01
CA TYR A 155 -8.25 -23.78 8.32
C TYR A 155 -9.34 -23.50 9.36
N ASN A 156 -10.24 -22.54 9.10
CA ASN A 156 -11.30 -22.11 10.02
C ASN A 156 -12.26 -23.23 10.40
N LEU A 157 -12.61 -24.10 9.45
CA LEU A 157 -13.51 -25.24 9.71
C LEU A 157 -12.92 -26.27 10.68
N LYS A 158 -11.61 -26.24 10.91
CA LYS A 158 -10.91 -27.07 11.91
C LYS A 158 -10.72 -26.36 13.25
N GLN A 159 -11.08 -25.09 13.36
CA GLN A 159 -10.96 -24.29 14.58
C GLN A 159 -12.30 -24.17 15.30
N ASP A 160 -12.23 -24.00 16.61
CA ASP A 160 -13.35 -23.48 17.41
C ASP A 160 -13.80 -22.11 16.87
N PRO A 161 -15.10 -21.78 16.90
CA PRO A 161 -15.62 -20.52 16.38
C PRO A 161 -14.89 -19.27 16.88
N SER A 162 -14.45 -19.25 18.15
CA SER A 162 -13.72 -18.13 18.75
C SER A 162 -12.26 -17.97 18.26
N ASN A 163 -11.71 -19.00 17.61
CA ASN A 163 -10.32 -19.05 17.14
C ASN A 163 -10.20 -18.94 15.63
N ARG A 164 -11.31 -18.76 14.92
CA ARG A 164 -11.34 -18.59 13.46
C ARG A 164 -10.78 -17.25 13.03
N VAL A 165 -10.20 -17.23 11.84
CA VAL A 165 -9.75 -16.02 11.17
C VAL A 165 -10.97 -15.32 10.57
N ALA A 166 -11.10 -14.02 10.82
CA ALA A 166 -12.12 -13.16 10.22
C ALA A 166 -11.54 -12.35 9.06
N ILE A 167 -12.40 -12.05 8.08
CA ILE A 167 -12.08 -11.18 6.94
C ILE A 167 -12.94 -9.93 7.02
N TYR A 168 -12.33 -8.78 6.75
CA TYR A 168 -12.95 -7.47 6.69
C TYR A 168 -12.47 -6.70 5.45
N GLY A 169 -13.25 -5.72 5.01
CA GLY A 169 -12.79 -4.67 4.11
C GLY A 169 -12.47 -3.42 4.92
N ALA A 170 -11.62 -2.54 4.42
CA ALA A 170 -11.38 -1.21 5.00
C ALA A 170 -11.83 -0.07 4.09
N ASP A 171 -12.14 -0.36 2.84
CA ASP A 171 -12.47 0.65 1.86
C ASP A 171 -13.98 0.87 1.78
N MET A 172 -14.35 2.01 1.18
CA MET A 172 -15.70 2.56 1.19
C MET A 172 -16.07 3.23 -0.14
N GLN A 173 -15.21 3.17 -1.18
CA GLN A 173 -15.53 3.84 -2.45
C GLN A 173 -16.71 3.18 -3.19
N LYS A 174 -16.87 1.86 -3.06
CA LYS A 174 -17.92 1.07 -3.72
C LYS A 174 -19.03 0.76 -2.73
N THR A 175 -20.02 1.63 -2.61
CA THR A 175 -21.05 1.61 -1.56
C THR A 175 -22.03 0.43 -1.62
N VAL A 176 -21.56 -0.78 -1.29
CA VAL A 176 -22.42 -1.98 -1.19
C VAL A 176 -23.61 -1.75 -0.24
N PRO A 177 -23.46 -1.10 0.94
CA PRO A 177 -24.60 -0.75 1.78
C PRO A 177 -25.60 0.17 1.10
N ALA A 178 -25.16 1.16 0.33
CA ALA A 178 -26.07 2.03 -0.39
C ALA A 178 -26.88 1.26 -1.45
N ALA A 179 -26.24 0.29 -2.12
CA ALA A 179 -26.93 -0.62 -3.04
C ALA A 179 -27.95 -1.50 -2.31
N TYR A 180 -27.60 -2.01 -1.12
CA TYR A 180 -28.52 -2.81 -0.30
C TYR A 180 -29.68 -2.02 0.26
N LEU A 181 -29.47 -0.75 0.63
CA LEU A 181 -30.51 0.17 1.04
C LEU A 181 -31.44 0.51 -0.13
N SER A 182 -30.88 0.75 -1.32
CA SER A 182 -31.66 1.07 -2.52
C SER A 182 -32.54 -0.11 -2.98
N THR A 183 -32.05 -1.34 -2.84
CA THR A 183 -32.77 -2.57 -3.21
C THR A 183 -33.66 -3.12 -2.10
N GLY A 184 -33.54 -2.61 -0.87
CA GLY A 184 -34.28 -3.08 0.30
C GLY A 184 -33.76 -4.38 0.91
N VAL A 185 -32.59 -4.87 0.47
CA VAL A 185 -31.84 -5.99 1.08
C VAL A 185 -31.41 -5.61 2.50
N MET A 186 -30.99 -4.36 2.69
CA MET A 186 -30.73 -3.75 3.99
C MET A 186 -31.82 -2.71 4.27
N LYS A 187 -32.28 -2.62 5.52
CA LYS A 187 -33.35 -1.70 5.93
C LYS A 187 -32.92 -0.94 7.17
N LEU A 188 -33.18 0.36 7.17
CA LEU A 188 -33.14 1.17 8.39
C LEU A 188 -34.40 0.90 9.22
N GLN A 189 -34.37 1.17 10.52
CA GLN A 189 -35.56 1.09 11.37
C GLN A 189 -36.62 2.11 10.96
N LYS A 190 -36.19 3.30 10.51
CA LYS A 190 -37.08 4.34 9.99
C LYS A 190 -36.98 4.41 8.47
N PRO A 191 -38.11 4.45 7.73
CA PRO A 191 -38.07 4.65 6.28
C PRO A 191 -37.39 5.97 5.92
N ILE A 192 -36.52 5.92 4.93
CA ILE A 192 -35.85 7.13 4.42
C ILE A 192 -36.79 8.01 3.60
N THR A 193 -36.55 9.32 3.63
CA THR A 193 -37.31 10.29 2.84
C THR A 193 -37.06 10.16 1.34
N SER A 194 -37.95 10.72 0.51
CA SER A 194 -37.75 10.74 -0.95
C SER A 194 -36.44 11.44 -1.35
N LYS A 195 -36.04 12.50 -0.62
CA LYS A 195 -34.75 13.18 -0.84
C LYS A 195 -33.56 12.27 -0.53
N ALA A 196 -33.61 11.52 0.58
CA ALA A 196 -32.57 10.54 0.91
C ALA A 196 -32.51 9.39 -0.11
N LYS A 197 -33.64 8.97 -0.69
CA LYS A 197 -33.66 8.01 -1.82
C LYS A 197 -32.95 8.56 -3.06
N GLU A 198 -33.17 9.82 -3.41
CA GLU A 198 -32.40 10.47 -4.49
C GLU A 198 -30.92 10.60 -4.12
N GLY A 199 -30.60 10.81 -2.83
CA GLY A 199 -29.23 10.77 -2.31
C GLY A 199 -28.55 9.41 -2.53
N LEU A 200 -29.25 8.30 -2.26
CA LEU A 200 -28.74 6.95 -2.53
C LEU A 200 -28.48 6.76 -4.03
N LYS A 201 -29.40 7.22 -4.87
CA LYS A 201 -29.25 7.16 -6.32
C LYS A 201 -28.06 7.98 -6.80
N ALA A 202 -27.83 9.18 -6.25
CA ALA A 202 -26.66 9.98 -6.56
C ALA A 202 -25.38 9.25 -6.16
N LEU A 203 -25.33 8.67 -4.97
CA LEU A 203 -24.17 7.93 -4.46
C LEU A 203 -23.83 6.70 -5.32
N LEU A 204 -24.83 6.02 -5.88
CA LEU A 204 -24.64 4.84 -6.74
C LEU A 204 -24.21 5.19 -8.18
N ASN A 205 -24.59 6.35 -8.70
CA ASN A 205 -24.39 6.71 -10.10
C ASN A 205 -23.25 7.72 -10.33
N SER A 206 -22.80 8.43 -9.29
CA SER A 206 -21.79 9.47 -9.42
C SER A 206 -20.41 8.99 -8.98
N TYR A 207 -19.46 8.91 -9.92
CA TYR A 207 -18.04 8.73 -9.59
C TYR A 207 -17.27 10.05 -9.58
N ASN A 208 -17.63 10.98 -10.48
CA ASN A 208 -16.80 12.17 -10.74
C ASN A 208 -17.56 13.51 -10.74
N ASN A 209 -18.89 13.51 -10.79
CA ASN A 209 -19.65 14.76 -10.79
C ASN A 209 -20.95 14.64 -9.98
N THR A 210 -21.15 15.59 -9.08
CA THR A 210 -22.35 15.72 -8.22
C THR A 210 -22.87 17.12 -8.35
N SER A 211 -24.11 17.26 -8.80
CA SER A 211 -24.79 18.54 -8.92
C SER A 211 -25.07 19.15 -7.54
N ASN A 212 -25.41 20.44 -7.50
CA ASN A 212 -25.84 21.08 -6.24
C ASN A 212 -27.09 20.43 -5.65
N GLU A 213 -27.93 19.82 -6.48
CA GLU A 213 -29.10 19.07 -6.03
C GLU A 213 -28.70 17.73 -5.40
N ASP A 214 -27.81 16.98 -6.05
CA ASP A 214 -27.25 15.74 -5.50
C ASP A 214 -26.62 16.00 -4.13
N ARG A 215 -25.85 17.08 -3.99
CA ARG A 215 -25.22 17.45 -2.70
C ARG A 215 -26.25 17.68 -1.60
N ARG A 216 -27.37 18.34 -1.89
CA ARG A 216 -28.46 18.53 -0.91
C ARG A 216 -29.14 17.21 -0.55
N ASN A 217 -29.34 16.33 -1.52
CA ASN A 217 -29.93 15.01 -1.31
C ASN A 217 -29.00 14.09 -0.51
N LEU A 218 -27.69 14.15 -0.75
CA LEU A 218 -26.66 13.44 0.00
C LEU A 218 -26.58 13.92 1.47
N ILE A 219 -26.71 15.22 1.73
CA ILE A 219 -26.79 15.76 3.10
C ILE A 219 -28.02 15.19 3.82
N GLN A 220 -29.17 15.15 3.14
CA GLN A 220 -30.38 14.56 3.73
C GLN A 220 -30.20 13.07 4.03
N LEU A 221 -29.60 12.31 3.10
CA LEU A 221 -29.25 10.91 3.32
C LEU A 221 -28.32 10.74 4.52
N GLN A 222 -27.25 11.54 4.58
CA GLN A 222 -26.27 11.50 5.68
C GLN A 222 -26.96 11.68 7.04
N ASN A 223 -27.79 12.71 7.20
CA ASN A 223 -28.49 12.97 8.47
C ASN A 223 -29.40 11.79 8.90
N GLU A 224 -30.09 11.15 7.94
CA GLU A 224 -30.95 10.01 8.23
C GLU A 224 -30.16 8.75 8.59
N ILE A 225 -29.00 8.53 7.95
CA ILE A 225 -28.08 7.44 8.27
C ILE A 225 -27.40 7.66 9.63
N GLU A 226 -26.97 8.89 9.95
CA GLU A 226 -26.43 9.25 11.27
C GLU A 226 -27.45 8.98 12.40
N ALA A 227 -28.72 9.35 12.17
CA ALA A 227 -29.80 9.05 13.11
C ALA A 227 -30.00 7.54 13.28
N GLU A 228 -29.89 6.74 12.22
CA GLU A 228 -29.96 5.28 12.31
C GLU A 228 -28.75 4.69 13.06
N ILE A 229 -27.52 5.15 12.79
CA ILE A 229 -26.30 4.69 13.47
C ILE A 229 -26.41 4.86 14.98
N SER A 230 -27.00 5.96 15.45
CA SER A 230 -27.18 6.25 16.88
C SER A 230 -28.03 5.23 17.65
N LEU A 231 -28.73 4.33 16.94
CA LEU A 231 -29.54 3.26 17.51
C LEU A 231 -28.73 2.01 17.86
N TYR A 232 -27.45 1.95 17.47
CA TYR A 232 -26.60 0.78 17.64
C TYR A 232 -25.35 1.13 18.47
N PRO A 233 -24.77 0.15 19.19
CA PRO A 233 -23.46 0.33 19.82
C PRO A 233 -22.37 0.58 18.78
N ASP A 234 -21.33 1.35 19.14
CA ASP A 234 -20.20 1.65 18.25
C ASP A 234 -19.47 0.40 17.73
N THR A 235 -19.55 -0.73 18.42
CA THR A 235 -18.93 -2.02 18.01
C THR A 235 -19.77 -2.83 17.02
N SER A 236 -20.95 -2.33 16.65
CA SER A 236 -21.90 -2.99 15.78
C SER A 236 -21.44 -2.98 14.33
N ILE A 237 -21.43 -4.16 13.70
CA ILE A 237 -21.09 -4.33 12.28
C ILE A 237 -22.07 -3.57 11.38
N ILE A 238 -23.37 -3.60 11.69
CA ILE A 238 -24.37 -2.89 10.89
C ILE A 238 -24.24 -1.36 11.04
N ALA A 239 -23.84 -0.87 12.23
CA ALA A 239 -23.55 0.55 12.41
C ALA A 239 -22.34 0.97 11.58
N GLN A 240 -21.31 0.11 11.50
CA GLN A 240 -20.15 0.35 10.67
C GLN A 240 -20.48 0.28 9.17
N ASP A 241 -21.35 -0.63 8.72
CA ASP A 241 -21.87 -0.65 7.35
C ASP A 241 -22.49 0.71 7.00
N PHE A 242 -23.35 1.24 7.88
CA PHE A 242 -23.94 2.57 7.72
C PHE A 242 -22.89 3.69 7.78
N GLN A 243 -21.89 3.57 8.65
CA GLN A 243 -20.79 4.53 8.73
C GLN A 243 -20.05 4.62 7.40
N THR A 244 -19.81 3.49 6.71
CA THR A 244 -19.16 3.53 5.39
C THR A 244 -19.97 4.32 4.36
N VAL A 245 -21.31 4.33 4.44
CA VAL A 245 -22.15 5.19 3.56
C VAL A 245 -21.83 6.67 3.78
N ILE A 246 -21.71 7.10 5.04
CA ILE A 246 -21.35 8.50 5.37
C ILE A 246 -19.95 8.83 4.84
N GLN A 247 -19.00 7.93 5.07
CA GLN A 247 -17.64 8.08 4.53
C GLN A 247 -17.69 8.27 3.01
N SER A 248 -18.52 7.50 2.30
CA SER A 248 -18.65 7.55 0.83
C SER A 248 -19.27 8.83 0.34
N ILE A 249 -20.22 9.38 1.10
CA ILE A 249 -20.78 10.71 0.84
C ILE A 249 -19.68 11.77 0.93
N GLU A 250 -18.83 11.73 1.97
CA GLU A 250 -17.71 12.66 2.11
C GLU A 250 -16.67 12.51 0.99
N TRP A 251 -16.30 11.28 0.65
CA TRP A 251 -15.40 11.01 -0.47
C TRP A 251 -15.96 11.51 -1.79
N LEU A 252 -17.24 11.25 -2.07
CA LEU A 252 -17.88 11.72 -3.30
C LEU A 252 -17.92 13.26 -3.35
N ASN A 253 -18.14 13.91 -2.20
CA ASN A 253 -18.23 15.37 -2.10
C ASN A 253 -16.89 16.09 -2.19
N ALA A 254 -15.75 15.41 -2.02
CA ALA A 254 -14.43 16.00 -2.13
C ALA A 254 -14.17 16.55 -3.55
N ASP A 255 -13.60 17.77 -3.61
CA ASP A 255 -13.60 18.60 -4.82
C ASP A 255 -12.84 18.03 -6.02
N ASN A 256 -11.79 17.24 -5.77
CA ASN A 256 -10.93 16.71 -6.81
C ASN A 256 -10.32 15.35 -6.39
N TRP A 257 -9.70 14.67 -7.34
CA TRP A 257 -9.09 13.35 -7.13
C TRP A 257 -8.06 13.36 -5.99
N TYR A 258 -7.29 14.44 -5.84
CA TYR A 258 -6.27 14.57 -4.80
C TYR A 258 -6.90 14.58 -3.40
N LYS A 259 -7.95 15.38 -3.18
CA LYS A 259 -8.69 15.39 -1.91
C LYS A 259 -9.44 14.07 -1.66
N LYS A 260 -9.96 13.45 -2.72
CA LYS A 260 -10.59 12.12 -2.65
C LYS A 260 -9.64 11.06 -2.12
N GLU A 261 -8.39 11.05 -2.59
CA GLU A 261 -7.36 10.13 -2.09
C GLU A 261 -7.06 10.34 -0.60
N ILE A 262 -6.94 11.59 -0.15
CA ILE A 262 -6.76 11.90 1.28
C ILE A 262 -7.94 11.38 2.12
N VAL A 263 -9.17 11.61 1.66
CA VAL A 263 -10.39 11.15 2.36
C VAL A 263 -10.45 9.63 2.39
N ARG A 264 -10.13 8.96 1.27
CA ARG A 264 -10.12 7.49 1.16
C ARG A 264 -9.12 6.88 2.14
N ASP A 265 -7.87 7.34 2.12
CA ASP A 265 -6.81 6.81 2.99
C ASP A 265 -7.06 7.11 4.47
N LYS A 266 -7.63 8.28 4.81
CA LYS A 266 -8.12 8.58 6.16
C LYS A 266 -9.15 7.53 6.60
N TYR A 267 -10.16 7.27 5.79
CA TYR A 267 -11.23 6.34 6.17
C TYR A 267 -10.81 4.87 6.15
N MET A 268 -9.89 4.46 5.27
CA MET A 268 -9.29 3.13 5.36
C MET A 268 -8.54 2.95 6.69
N ALA A 269 -7.76 3.94 7.13
CA ALA A 269 -7.11 3.88 8.44
C ALA A 269 -8.12 3.86 9.59
N THR A 270 -9.18 4.68 9.54
CA THR A 270 -10.26 4.69 10.53
C THR A 270 -10.97 3.34 10.61
N ASN A 271 -11.23 2.69 9.47
CA ASN A 271 -11.90 1.40 9.42
C ASN A 271 -10.98 0.27 9.95
N VAL A 272 -9.69 0.29 9.60
CA VAL A 272 -8.68 -0.62 10.21
C VAL A 272 -8.63 -0.45 11.73
N GLU A 273 -8.63 0.78 12.21
CA GLU A 273 -8.65 1.10 13.63
C GLU A 273 -9.92 0.58 14.32
N TRP A 274 -11.09 0.82 13.72
CA TRP A 274 -12.36 0.34 14.26
C TRP A 274 -12.37 -1.18 14.39
N ILE A 275 -11.89 -1.90 13.37
CA ILE A 275 -11.74 -3.36 13.42
C ILE A 275 -10.76 -3.76 14.52
N TYR A 276 -9.62 -3.06 14.64
CA TYR A 276 -8.65 -3.31 15.71
C TYR A 276 -9.29 -3.16 17.09
N GLU A 277 -10.08 -2.13 17.34
CA GLU A 277 -10.70 -1.91 18.66
C GLU A 277 -11.81 -2.92 18.95
N ARG A 278 -12.62 -3.27 17.93
CA ARG A 278 -13.69 -4.24 18.04
C ARG A 278 -13.21 -5.66 18.35
N GLU A 279 -12.14 -6.11 17.70
CA GLU A 279 -11.72 -7.51 17.77
C GLU A 279 -10.97 -7.83 19.06
N PRO A 280 -11.24 -8.95 19.74
CA PRO A 280 -10.49 -9.33 20.94
C PRO A 280 -9.03 -9.66 20.61
N ASN A 281 -8.78 -10.30 19.46
CA ASN A 281 -7.43 -10.54 18.98
C ASN A 281 -6.92 -9.31 18.22
N LYS A 282 -5.85 -8.69 18.74
CA LYS A 282 -5.28 -7.45 18.19
C LYS A 282 -4.28 -7.66 17.05
N LYS A 283 -4.16 -8.88 16.50
CA LYS A 283 -3.25 -9.20 15.38
C LYS A 283 -3.98 -9.18 14.04
N ILE A 284 -3.67 -8.15 13.24
CA ILE A 284 -4.27 -7.80 11.96
C ILE A 284 -3.25 -7.93 10.83
N ILE A 285 -3.66 -8.57 9.73
CA ILE A 285 -3.00 -8.50 8.44
C ILE A 285 -3.79 -7.50 7.58
N PHE A 286 -3.18 -6.41 7.13
CA PHE A 286 -3.83 -5.42 6.27
C PHE A 286 -3.25 -5.48 4.85
N LEU A 287 -4.02 -5.98 3.88
CA LEU A 287 -3.58 -6.09 2.49
C LEU A 287 -4.08 -4.87 1.70
N ALA A 288 -3.14 -4.12 1.13
CA ALA A 288 -3.45 -2.97 0.28
C ALA A 288 -2.26 -2.65 -0.64
N HIS A 289 -2.44 -1.75 -1.59
CA HIS A 289 -1.35 -1.23 -2.42
C HIS A 289 -0.22 -0.62 -1.57
N ASN A 290 1.03 -0.67 -2.06
CA ASN A 290 2.20 -0.06 -1.40
C ASN A 290 1.95 1.41 -0.99
N LEU A 291 1.24 2.14 -1.84
CA LEU A 291 0.85 3.53 -1.61
C LEU A 291 0.05 3.68 -0.30
N HIS A 292 -0.99 2.85 -0.11
CA HIS A 292 -1.87 2.93 1.04
C HIS A 292 -1.18 2.51 2.34
N ILE A 293 -0.22 1.59 2.29
CA ILE A 293 0.46 1.10 3.50
C ILE A 293 1.71 1.90 3.89
N SER A 294 2.10 2.89 3.09
CA SER A 294 3.33 3.66 3.31
C SER A 294 3.38 4.31 4.69
N LYS A 295 4.54 4.21 5.36
CA LYS A 295 4.79 4.84 6.67
C LYS A 295 5.09 6.33 6.58
N ASN A 296 5.53 6.83 5.43
CA ASN A 296 5.80 8.25 5.17
C ASN A 296 4.84 8.81 4.09
N PRO A 297 4.52 10.12 4.11
CA PRO A 297 3.69 10.72 3.08
C PRO A 297 4.25 10.42 1.69
N VAL A 298 3.37 10.06 0.77
CA VAL A 298 3.74 9.89 -0.64
C VAL A 298 3.44 11.21 -1.35
N TYR A 299 4.37 11.70 -2.18
CA TYR A 299 4.29 13.04 -2.78
C TYR A 299 4.32 14.20 -1.76
N ASN A 300 5.13 14.07 -0.70
CA ASN A 300 5.45 15.07 0.34
C ASN A 300 4.28 15.62 1.20
N ASP A 301 3.02 15.59 0.74
CA ASP A 301 1.89 16.19 1.46
C ASP A 301 0.64 15.29 1.58
N ILE A 302 0.58 14.15 0.89
CA ILE A 302 -0.54 13.20 0.99
C ILE A 302 -0.28 12.19 2.09
N GLU A 303 -1.05 12.27 3.17
CA GLU A 303 -1.13 11.21 4.16
C GLU A 303 -1.93 10.02 3.63
N ARG A 304 -1.30 8.85 3.70
CA ARG A 304 -1.84 7.54 3.35
C ARG A 304 -2.31 6.79 4.60
N ALA A 305 -3.08 5.72 4.42
CA ALA A 305 -3.63 4.96 5.55
C ALA A 305 -2.52 4.49 6.50
N GLY A 306 -1.39 4.04 5.95
CA GLY A 306 -0.20 3.64 6.69
C GLY A 306 0.45 4.78 7.48
N ASN A 307 0.31 6.05 7.06
CA ASN A 307 0.77 7.20 7.84
C ASN A 307 -0.05 7.37 9.10
N PHE A 308 -1.37 7.36 8.98
CA PHE A 308 -2.30 7.44 10.11
C PHE A 308 -2.10 6.27 11.08
N LEU A 309 -2.02 5.04 10.54
CA LEU A 309 -1.81 3.83 11.33
C LEU A 309 -0.43 3.85 12.03
N ARG A 310 0.63 4.29 11.35
CA ARG A 310 1.95 4.44 11.97
C ARG A 310 1.94 5.47 13.09
N LYS A 311 1.30 6.63 12.90
CA LYS A 311 1.19 7.67 13.93
C LYS A 311 0.48 7.14 15.18
N LYS A 312 -0.59 6.37 15.01
CA LYS A 312 -1.40 5.84 16.12
C LYS A 312 -0.77 4.63 16.81
N PHE A 313 -0.34 3.64 16.05
CA PHE A 313 0.12 2.34 16.56
C PHE A 313 1.64 2.26 16.74
N MET A 314 2.40 3.24 16.24
CA MET A 314 3.85 3.36 16.40
C MET A 314 4.58 2.07 15.97
N GLU A 315 5.30 1.44 16.90
CA GLU A 315 6.05 0.19 16.66
C GLU A 315 5.16 -1.04 16.49
N LYS A 316 3.87 -0.96 16.84
CA LYS A 316 2.89 -2.03 16.58
C LYS A 316 2.42 -2.07 15.13
N TYR A 317 2.73 -1.03 14.32
CA TYR A 317 2.47 -1.01 12.88
C TYR A 317 3.74 -1.32 12.08
N TYR A 318 3.69 -2.41 11.32
CA TYR A 318 4.73 -2.81 10.37
C TYR A 318 4.16 -2.82 8.96
N ALA A 319 4.93 -2.31 8.00
CA ALA A 319 4.56 -2.27 6.59
C ALA A 319 5.62 -3.01 5.80
N LEU A 320 5.22 -4.05 5.08
CA LEU A 320 6.05 -4.81 4.16
C LEU A 320 5.65 -4.44 2.74
N GLY A 321 6.43 -3.57 2.11
CA GLY A 321 6.26 -3.20 0.71
C GLY A 321 6.87 -4.25 -0.22
N PHE A 322 6.27 -4.41 -1.39
CA PHE A 322 6.71 -5.37 -2.40
C PHE A 322 7.24 -4.59 -3.59
N SER A 323 8.25 -5.09 -4.29
CA SER A 323 8.73 -4.43 -5.49
C SER A 323 9.27 -5.42 -6.51
N PHE A 324 9.27 -5.03 -7.78
CA PHE A 324 9.81 -5.83 -8.87
C PHE A 324 10.59 -4.96 -9.87
N TYR A 325 11.53 -5.58 -10.58
CA TYR A 325 12.37 -4.86 -11.56
C TYR A 325 12.00 -5.17 -13.01
N THR A 326 11.73 -6.45 -13.29
CA THR A 326 11.35 -6.94 -14.61
C THR A 326 10.22 -7.95 -14.48
N GLY A 327 9.35 -8.02 -15.48
CA GLY A 327 8.28 -9.02 -15.53
C GLY A 327 7.03 -8.49 -16.18
N LYS A 328 5.96 -9.27 -16.08
CA LYS A 328 4.65 -8.93 -16.64
C LYS A 328 3.63 -8.75 -15.54
N PHE A 329 2.68 -7.85 -15.75
CA PHE A 329 1.59 -7.61 -14.81
C PHE A 329 0.31 -7.24 -15.56
N SER A 330 -0.83 -7.55 -14.94
CA SER A 330 -2.13 -7.12 -15.45
C SER A 330 -2.50 -5.75 -14.89
N ALA A 331 -3.01 -4.84 -15.72
CA ALA A 331 -3.57 -3.57 -15.26
C ALA A 331 -4.71 -3.13 -16.18
N TYR A 332 -5.54 -2.20 -15.70
CA TYR A 332 -6.58 -1.60 -16.52
C TYR A 332 -5.94 -0.60 -17.50
N ASP A 333 -6.17 -0.82 -18.79
CA ASP A 333 -5.73 0.09 -19.84
C ASP A 333 -6.82 1.14 -20.09
N GLU A 334 -6.56 2.38 -19.68
CA GLU A 334 -7.50 3.50 -19.86
C GLU A 334 -7.79 3.80 -21.34
N ARG A 335 -6.87 3.49 -22.26
CA ARG A 335 -7.05 3.76 -23.69
C ARG A 335 -7.98 2.73 -24.31
N GLU A 336 -7.79 1.46 -23.95
CA GLU A 336 -8.57 0.35 -24.49
C GLU A 336 -9.80 0.00 -23.64
N LYS A 337 -9.96 0.63 -22.47
CA LYS A 337 -11.04 0.43 -21.50
C LYS A 337 -11.25 -1.04 -21.09
N ARG A 338 -10.14 -1.76 -20.91
CA ARG A 338 -10.13 -3.19 -20.55
C ARG A 338 -8.87 -3.54 -19.77
N MET A 339 -8.90 -4.68 -19.09
CA MET A 339 -7.69 -5.26 -18.52
C MET A 339 -6.74 -5.68 -19.65
N ASN A 340 -5.46 -5.39 -19.48
CA ASN A 340 -4.40 -5.77 -20.41
C ASN A 340 -3.15 -6.22 -19.63
N VAL A 341 -2.25 -6.92 -20.33
CA VAL A 341 -0.97 -7.36 -19.78
C VAL A 341 0.12 -6.40 -20.25
N PHE A 342 0.85 -5.84 -19.29
CA PHE A 342 1.97 -4.95 -19.51
C PHE A 342 3.28 -5.66 -19.17
N GLU A 343 4.38 -5.21 -19.78
CA GLU A 343 5.71 -5.76 -19.56
C GLU A 343 6.67 -4.65 -19.13
N MET A 344 7.38 -4.90 -18.03
CA MET A 344 8.52 -4.11 -17.60
C MET A 344 9.80 -4.85 -17.98
N SER A 345 10.50 -4.33 -18.98
CA SER A 345 11.77 -4.88 -19.48
C SER A 345 13.01 -4.39 -18.71
N GLY A 346 12.81 -3.77 -17.53
CA GLY A 346 13.86 -3.17 -16.72
C GLY A 346 14.09 -1.69 -17.07
N MET A 347 14.47 -0.90 -16.07
CA MET A 347 14.73 0.54 -16.25
C MET A 347 16.20 0.80 -16.57
N GLU A 348 16.47 1.74 -17.49
CA GLU A 348 17.81 2.33 -17.70
C GLU A 348 18.22 3.27 -16.55
N LYS A 349 17.27 3.70 -15.71
CA LYS A 349 17.51 4.60 -14.58
C LYS A 349 18.28 3.86 -13.48
N THR A 350 19.61 3.87 -13.59
CA THR A 350 20.56 3.18 -12.69
C THR A 350 20.56 3.68 -11.24
N ASN A 351 19.77 4.71 -10.93
CA ASN A 351 19.63 5.28 -9.59
C ASN A 351 18.33 4.86 -8.87
N SER A 352 17.45 4.10 -9.53
CA SER A 352 16.23 3.61 -8.90
C SER A 352 16.54 2.55 -7.83
N SER A 353 15.69 2.44 -6.82
CA SER A 353 15.77 1.36 -5.82
C SER A 353 15.71 0.00 -6.50
N GLU A 354 14.80 -0.16 -7.46
CA GLU A 354 14.53 -1.40 -8.17
C GLU A 354 15.74 -1.84 -8.98
N PHE A 355 16.43 -0.90 -9.64
CA PHE A 355 17.69 -1.19 -10.32
C PHE A 355 18.78 -1.66 -9.35
N LEU A 356 18.96 -0.98 -8.21
CA LEU A 356 20.00 -1.36 -7.25
C LEU A 356 19.71 -2.71 -6.61
N LEU A 357 18.45 -2.97 -6.27
CA LEU A 357 17.97 -4.24 -5.73
C LEU A 357 18.14 -5.38 -6.74
N SER A 358 17.94 -5.13 -8.04
CA SER A 358 18.14 -6.15 -9.09
C SER A 358 19.61 -6.55 -9.32
N LYS A 359 20.57 -5.81 -8.75
CA LYS A 359 22.00 -6.16 -8.77
C LYS A 359 22.45 -6.97 -7.56
N THR A 360 21.56 -7.27 -6.63
CA THR A 360 21.87 -8.12 -5.48
C THR A 360 21.95 -9.59 -5.87
N LYS A 361 22.50 -10.43 -4.97
CA LYS A 361 22.84 -11.83 -5.25
C LYS A 361 21.64 -12.77 -5.39
N TYR A 362 20.45 -12.36 -4.93
CA TYR A 362 19.23 -13.16 -4.99
C TYR A 362 18.20 -12.48 -5.88
N SER A 363 17.49 -13.27 -6.68
CA SER A 363 16.40 -12.77 -7.52
C SER A 363 15.15 -12.40 -6.70
N ASN A 364 14.89 -13.12 -5.61
CA ASN A 364 13.78 -12.88 -4.70
C ASN A 364 14.30 -12.86 -3.27
N PHE A 365 13.97 -11.81 -2.52
CA PHE A 365 14.44 -11.65 -1.15
C PHE A 365 13.57 -10.67 -0.35
N VAL A 366 13.71 -10.73 0.97
CA VAL A 366 13.23 -9.70 1.91
C VAL A 366 14.42 -8.85 2.37
N LEU A 367 14.23 -7.54 2.41
CA LEU A 367 15.13 -6.60 3.08
C LEU A 367 14.41 -6.02 4.31
N ASP A 368 14.83 -6.44 5.51
CA ASP A 368 14.34 -5.84 6.75
C ASP A 368 15.12 -4.57 7.09
N PHE A 369 14.56 -3.41 6.72
CA PHE A 369 15.15 -2.11 7.00
C PHE A 369 15.43 -1.86 8.49
N LYS A 370 14.63 -2.44 9.40
CA LYS A 370 14.80 -2.21 10.86
C LYS A 370 16.08 -2.86 11.37
N ASN A 371 16.40 -4.06 10.90
CA ASN A 371 17.64 -4.74 11.27
C ASN A 371 18.82 -4.27 10.41
N ALA A 372 18.59 -3.97 9.13
CA ALA A 372 19.62 -3.42 8.24
C ALA A 372 20.20 -2.08 8.72
N ALA A 373 19.39 -1.25 9.40
CA ALA A 373 19.81 0.05 9.93
C ALA A 373 20.63 -0.01 11.23
N LYS A 374 20.61 -1.13 11.97
CA LYS A 374 21.28 -1.24 13.28
C LYS A 374 22.82 -1.37 13.19
N ASN A 375 23.35 -1.64 12.00
CA ASN A 375 24.79 -1.63 11.71
C ASN A 375 25.06 -0.75 10.48
N PRO A 376 25.14 0.59 10.62
CA PRO A 376 25.88 1.38 9.68
C PRO A 376 27.35 1.12 9.99
N GLU A 377 28.06 0.38 9.14
CA GLU A 377 29.51 0.51 9.16
C GLU A 377 29.83 2.00 9.06
N PRO A 378 30.68 2.57 9.93
CA PRO A 378 31.14 3.93 9.72
C PRO A 378 31.80 3.96 8.35
N ALA A 379 31.24 4.76 7.44
CA ALA A 379 31.94 5.14 6.23
C ALA A 379 33.14 5.99 6.67
N THR A 380 34.24 5.35 7.04
CA THR A 380 35.53 6.02 7.20
C THR A 380 36.01 6.40 5.80
N PRO A 381 36.17 7.69 5.48
CA PRO A 381 36.97 8.09 4.35
C PRO A 381 38.43 7.99 4.81
N SER A 382 39.11 6.94 4.38
CA SER A 382 40.57 6.87 4.46
C SER A 382 41.15 7.78 3.38
N ALA A 383 41.58 8.98 3.74
CA ALA A 383 42.84 9.60 3.32
C ALA A 383 42.93 11.05 3.85
N SER A 384 44.06 11.31 4.48
CA SER A 384 44.57 12.56 5.08
C SER A 384 44.59 13.80 4.18
N ALA A 385 44.12 14.93 4.68
CA ALA A 385 44.66 16.28 4.43
C ALA A 385 44.21 17.26 5.53
N PRO A 386 45.04 18.26 5.92
CA PRO A 386 44.91 18.99 7.18
C PRO A 386 43.83 20.07 7.17
N GLU A 387 43.24 20.30 8.35
CA GLU A 387 42.29 21.37 8.64
C GLU A 387 42.85 22.76 8.25
N LYS A 388 42.07 23.50 7.45
CA LYS A 388 42.05 24.96 7.51
C LYS A 388 40.64 25.41 7.90
N LYS A 389 40.53 26.01 9.07
CA LYS A 389 39.36 26.74 9.55
C LYS A 389 39.18 27.99 8.68
N GLU A 390 38.08 28.06 7.94
CA GLU A 390 37.49 29.33 7.51
C GLU A 390 35.97 29.28 7.68
N THR A 391 35.48 30.13 8.56
CA THR A 391 34.07 30.47 8.78
C THR A 391 33.57 31.36 7.65
N VAL A 392 32.59 30.91 6.85
CA VAL A 392 31.74 31.82 6.05
C VAL A 392 30.30 31.25 5.94
N ALA A 393 29.35 32.18 6.01
CA ALA A 393 27.91 32.09 6.15
C ALA A 393 27.14 31.11 5.24
N ALA A 394 25.99 30.67 5.77
CA ALA A 394 24.94 29.97 5.04
C ALA A 394 24.36 30.81 3.89
N PRO A 395 24.02 30.17 2.76
CA PRO A 395 22.82 30.56 2.04
C PRO A 395 21.93 29.37 1.66
N LYS A 396 20.64 29.60 1.94
CA LYS A 396 19.42 29.30 1.16
C LYS A 396 19.25 27.93 0.47
N LYS A 397 18.15 27.29 0.87
CA LYS A 397 17.27 26.37 0.12
C LYS A 397 17.47 26.44 -1.41
N SER A 398 17.77 25.29 -2.00
CA SER A 398 17.44 25.00 -3.39
C SER A 398 16.67 23.67 -3.45
N VAL A 399 15.52 23.79 -4.10
CA VAL A 399 14.57 22.76 -4.48
C VAL A 399 15.24 21.78 -5.45
N PHE A 400 15.01 20.49 -5.27
CA PHE A 400 15.14 19.52 -6.36
C PHE A 400 13.85 18.70 -6.43
N GLU A 401 13.02 19.09 -7.40
CA GLU A 401 11.90 18.30 -7.91
C GLU A 401 12.43 16.99 -8.51
N ALA A 402 11.74 15.90 -8.24
CA ALA A 402 11.89 14.66 -8.97
C ALA A 402 10.49 14.10 -9.27
N THR A 403 10.11 14.21 -10.53
CA THR A 403 9.07 13.45 -11.22
C THR A 403 9.67 13.04 -12.58
N PRO A 404 9.13 12.02 -13.26
CA PRO A 404 8.17 11.00 -12.83
C PRO A 404 8.84 9.76 -12.22
#